data_AF-A0A2D8HXK3-F1
#
_entry.id   AF-A0A2D8HXK3-F1
#
_cell.length_a   1.000
_cell.length_b   1.000
_cell.length_c   1.000
_cell.angle_alpha   90.00
_cell.angle_beta   90.00
_cell.angle_gamma   90.00
#
_symmetry.space_group_name_H-M   'P 1'
#
loop_
_entity.id
_entity.type
_entity.pdbx_description
1 polymer ?
#
loop_
_entity_poly.entity_id
_entity_poly.type
_entity_poly.pdbx_seq_one_letter_code
_entity_poly.pdbx_strand_id
1 'polypeptide(L)'
;MGLLGKIFGSKVTKKPSGELLKEATQLKKAGDWDGAIKALRQAYANAKSEGVSYGADAYLRLPKYLYEAGKSDEAWSEYNRALTEGLDGQTPSNEMAAVNQSQIYGSMAGQLKKEKKFYDAAMYQAASALSWEKGMLAQKRESELDFESFQKALKQTLKKHDADEVHEQFIALVKEAVSNPKKHQVADLITQLRDLKKR
;
A
#
# COMPACT_ATOMS: atom_id res chain seq x y z
N MET A 1 -2.65 -57.49 -29.29
CA MET A 1 -1.25 -57.33 -28.83
C MET A 1 -0.59 -56.27 -29.72
N GLY A 2 -0.29 -55.04 -29.31
CA GLY A 2 -0.35 -54.43 -27.99
C GLY A 2 -0.66 -52.93 -28.13
N LEU A 3 -1.51 -52.45 -27.23
CA LEU A 3 -1.52 -51.06 -26.80
C LEU A 3 -0.16 -50.74 -26.18
N LEU A 4 0.35 -49.53 -26.40
CA LEU A 4 0.98 -48.71 -25.37
C LEU A 4 1.19 -47.30 -25.92
N GLY A 5 0.12 -46.51 -25.85
CA GLY A 5 0.21 -45.06 -25.97
C GLY A 5 0.99 -44.51 -24.78
N LYS A 6 2.16 -43.91 -25.06
CA LYS A 6 2.88 -43.09 -24.09
C LYS A 6 2.16 -41.75 -23.98
N ILE A 7 1.30 -41.62 -22.97
CA ILE A 7 0.78 -40.33 -22.52
C ILE A 7 1.96 -39.61 -21.85
N PHE A 8 2.62 -38.71 -22.59
CA PHE A 8 3.48 -37.70 -21.98
C PHE A 8 2.57 -36.76 -21.18
N GLY A 9 2.40 -37.06 -19.90
CA GLY A 9 1.95 -36.06 -18.94
C GLY A 9 3.04 -35.00 -18.84
N SER A 10 2.95 -33.94 -19.64
CA SER A 10 3.79 -32.76 -19.43
C SER A 10 3.50 -32.26 -18.02
N LYS A 11 4.41 -32.51 -17.07
CA LYS A 11 4.43 -31.78 -15.81
C LYS A 11 4.52 -30.32 -16.19
N VAL A 12 3.40 -29.59 -16.09
CA VAL A 12 3.41 -28.14 -16.16
C VAL A 12 4.22 -27.71 -14.94
N THR A 13 5.50 -27.43 -15.14
CA THR A 13 6.36 -26.90 -14.10
C THR A 13 5.84 -25.52 -13.76
N LYS A 14 5.18 -25.42 -12.60
CA LYS A 14 4.69 -24.17 -12.04
C LYS A 14 5.87 -23.20 -11.95
N LYS A 15 5.81 -22.06 -12.65
CA LYS A 15 6.87 -21.04 -12.62
C LYS A 15 7.07 -20.53 -11.18
N PRO A 16 8.32 -20.40 -10.70
CA PRO A 16 8.61 -19.81 -9.39
C PRO A 16 8.03 -18.39 -9.25
N SER A 17 7.60 -18.02 -8.04
CA SER A 17 7.05 -16.69 -7.76
C SER A 17 7.96 -15.54 -8.23
N GLY A 18 9.28 -15.67 -8.05
CA GLY A 18 10.25 -14.67 -8.50
C GLY A 18 10.33 -14.49 -10.02
N GLU A 19 10.11 -15.55 -10.80
CA GLU A 19 10.04 -15.46 -12.26
C GLU A 19 8.75 -14.76 -12.70
N LEU A 20 7.63 -15.07 -12.04
CA LEU A 20 6.35 -14.42 -12.31
C LEU A 20 6.39 -12.91 -12.00
N LEU A 21 7.14 -12.48 -10.98
CA LEU A 21 7.36 -11.05 -10.71
C LEU A 21 8.16 -10.35 -11.83
N LYS A 22 9.14 -11.04 -12.41
CA LYS A 22 9.91 -10.54 -13.57
C LYS A 22 9.02 -10.45 -14.81
N GLU A 23 8.25 -11.50 -15.07
CA GLU A 23 7.28 -11.58 -16.16
C GLU A 23 6.22 -10.47 -16.05
N ALA A 24 5.66 -10.24 -14.86
CA ALA A 24 4.73 -9.14 -14.63
C ALA A 24 5.33 -7.77 -15.00
N THR A 25 6.62 -7.56 -14.69
CA THR A 25 7.33 -6.32 -15.04
C THR A 25 7.54 -6.18 -16.54
N GLN A 26 7.82 -7.29 -17.25
CA GLN A 26 7.97 -7.31 -18.71
C GLN A 26 6.64 -7.04 -19.41
N LEU A 27 5.55 -7.70 -18.98
CA LEU A 27 4.20 -7.49 -19.51
C LEU A 27 3.73 -6.05 -19.31
N LYS A 28 3.96 -5.49 -18.12
CA LYS A 28 3.70 -4.08 -17.84
C LYS A 28 4.46 -3.14 -18.79
N LYS A 29 5.74 -3.42 -19.06
CA LYS A 29 6.54 -2.63 -20.02
C LYS A 29 6.03 -2.75 -21.46
N ALA A 30 5.43 -3.88 -21.82
CA ALA A 30 4.81 -4.09 -23.12
C ALA A 30 3.39 -3.49 -23.22
N GLY A 31 2.85 -2.92 -22.14
CA GLY A 31 1.48 -2.40 -22.09
C GLY A 31 0.41 -3.49 -21.90
N ASP A 32 0.80 -4.76 -21.73
CA ASP A 32 -0.10 -5.86 -21.39
C ASP A 32 -0.41 -5.85 -19.89
N TRP A 33 -1.34 -4.98 -19.51
CA TRP A 33 -1.76 -4.81 -18.12
C TRP A 33 -2.45 -6.06 -17.56
N ASP A 34 -3.30 -6.71 -18.35
CA ASP A 34 -4.04 -7.90 -17.91
C ASP A 34 -3.09 -9.08 -17.68
N GLY A 35 -2.14 -9.29 -18.57
CA GLY A 35 -1.05 -10.26 -18.40
C GLY A 35 -0.22 -9.94 -17.15
N ALA A 36 0.16 -8.67 -16.95
CA ALA A 36 0.95 -8.26 -15.80
C ALA A 36 0.21 -8.51 -14.47
N ILE A 37 -1.08 -8.16 -14.39
CA ILE A 37 -1.95 -8.39 -13.22
C ILE A 37 -2.08 -9.89 -12.94
N LYS A 38 -2.32 -10.69 -13.99
CA LYS A 38 -2.41 -12.16 -13.86
C LYS A 38 -1.12 -12.76 -13.32
N ALA A 39 0.03 -12.33 -13.85
CA ALA A 39 1.34 -12.78 -13.39
C ALA A 39 1.61 -12.38 -11.93
N LEU A 40 1.21 -11.19 -11.48
CA LEU A 40 1.32 -10.79 -10.07
C LEU A 40 0.45 -11.65 -9.14
N ARG A 41 -0.83 -11.86 -9.49
CA ARG A 41 -1.73 -12.72 -8.69
C ARG A 41 -1.17 -14.14 -8.57
N GLN A 42 -0.64 -14.68 -9.66
CA GLN A 42 0.03 -15.99 -9.65
C GLN A 42 1.32 -15.97 -8.81
N ALA A 43 2.13 -14.92 -8.92
CA ALA A 43 3.35 -14.78 -8.13
C ALA A 43 3.06 -14.84 -6.63
N TYR A 44 2.04 -14.12 -6.16
CA TYR A 44 1.69 -14.07 -4.74
C TYR A 44 1.11 -15.39 -4.23
N ALA A 45 0.25 -16.04 -5.02
CA ALA A 45 -0.23 -17.38 -4.70
C ALA A 45 0.91 -18.40 -4.61
N ASN A 46 1.91 -18.26 -5.49
CA ASN A 46 3.08 -19.13 -5.53
C ASN A 46 4.01 -18.86 -4.34
N ALA A 47 4.27 -17.59 -4.02
CA ALA A 47 5.11 -17.17 -2.91
C ALA A 47 4.64 -17.80 -1.59
N LYS A 48 3.32 -17.77 -1.34
CA LYS A 48 2.69 -18.43 -0.19
C LYS A 48 2.98 -19.94 -0.16
N SER A 49 2.85 -20.63 -1.29
CA SER A 49 3.17 -22.07 -1.38
C SER A 49 4.66 -22.39 -1.29
N GLU A 50 5.51 -21.45 -1.67
CA GLU A 50 6.98 -21.57 -1.66
C GLU A 50 7.58 -21.17 -0.30
N GLY A 51 6.77 -20.66 0.64
CA GLY A 51 7.26 -20.11 1.91
C GLY A 51 8.08 -18.82 1.73
N VAL A 52 7.92 -18.14 0.59
CA VAL A 52 8.63 -16.90 0.27
C VAL A 52 7.80 -15.70 0.72
N SER A 53 8.44 -14.79 1.45
CA SER A 53 7.87 -13.52 1.86
C SER A 53 8.59 -12.38 1.14
N TYR A 54 7.86 -11.61 0.35
CA TYR A 54 8.37 -10.41 -0.31
C TYR A 54 8.05 -9.16 0.50
N GLY A 55 8.83 -8.08 0.35
CA GLY A 55 8.51 -6.78 0.94
C GLY A 55 7.18 -6.19 0.44
N ALA A 56 6.62 -5.22 1.16
CA ALA A 56 5.36 -4.60 0.75
C ALA A 56 5.46 -3.92 -0.62
N ASP A 57 6.65 -3.44 -1.02
CA ASP A 57 6.88 -2.87 -2.34
C ASP A 57 6.52 -3.84 -3.48
N ALA A 58 6.75 -5.14 -3.29
CA ALA A 58 6.41 -6.18 -4.25
C ALA A 58 4.89 -6.39 -4.33
N TYR A 59 4.21 -6.45 -3.18
CA TYR A 59 2.76 -6.64 -3.09
C TYR A 59 1.96 -5.42 -3.55
N LEU A 60 2.46 -4.22 -3.28
CA LEU A 60 1.85 -2.96 -3.72
C LEU A 60 1.93 -2.75 -5.24
N ARG A 61 2.62 -3.63 -5.99
CA ARG A 61 2.59 -3.60 -7.46
C ARG A 61 1.21 -3.95 -8.00
N LEU A 62 0.49 -4.89 -7.39
CA LEU A 62 -0.83 -5.31 -7.88
C LEU A 62 -1.85 -4.17 -7.86
N PRO A 63 -2.14 -3.51 -6.73
CA PRO A 63 -3.06 -2.38 -6.74
C PRO A 63 -2.55 -1.23 -7.62
N LYS A 64 -1.23 -1.02 -7.73
CA LYS A 64 -0.67 -0.04 -8.69
C LYS A 64 -0.97 -0.41 -10.14
N TYR A 65 -0.82 -1.68 -10.53
CA TYR A 65 -1.05 -2.12 -11.90
C TYR A 65 -2.54 -2.13 -12.25
N LEU A 66 -3.40 -2.56 -11.32
CA LEU A 66 -4.86 -2.44 -11.46
C LEU A 66 -5.26 -0.99 -11.71
N TYR A 67 -4.69 -0.07 -10.95
CA TYR A 67 -4.96 1.36 -11.09
C TYR A 67 -4.56 1.90 -12.47
N GLU A 68 -3.33 1.63 -12.92
CA GLU A 68 -2.84 2.07 -14.25
C GLU A 68 -3.60 1.39 -15.40
N ALA A 69 -4.22 0.23 -15.16
CA ALA A 69 -5.12 -0.45 -16.09
C ALA A 69 -6.56 0.10 -16.10
N GLY A 70 -6.86 1.16 -15.33
CA GLY A 70 -8.21 1.72 -15.20
C GLY A 70 -9.16 0.91 -14.30
N LYS A 71 -8.65 -0.09 -13.57
CA LYS A 71 -9.41 -0.96 -12.66
C LYS A 71 -9.36 -0.41 -11.23
N SER A 72 -9.78 0.84 -11.05
CA SER A 72 -9.63 1.56 -9.78
C SER A 72 -10.33 0.89 -8.60
N ASP A 73 -11.55 0.36 -8.79
CA ASP A 73 -12.28 -0.32 -7.71
C ASP A 73 -11.57 -1.59 -7.22
N GLU A 74 -11.04 -2.38 -8.16
CA GLU A 74 -10.22 -3.55 -7.82
C GLU A 74 -8.93 -3.13 -7.10
N ALA A 75 -8.29 -2.03 -7.54
CA ALA A 75 -7.10 -1.51 -6.88
C ALA A 75 -7.38 -1.11 -5.42
N TRP A 76 -8.49 -0.41 -5.16
CA TRP A 76 -8.92 -0.06 -3.80
C TRP A 76 -9.27 -1.27 -2.97
N SER A 77 -9.93 -2.27 -3.57
CA SER A 77 -10.20 -3.55 -2.90
C SER A 77 -8.92 -4.24 -2.44
N GLU A 78 -7.88 -4.27 -3.28
CA GLU A 78 -6.58 -4.85 -2.90
C GLU A 78 -5.86 -4.06 -1.81
N TYR A 79 -5.94 -2.72 -1.82
CA TYR A 79 -5.41 -1.92 -0.71
C TYR A 79 -6.13 -2.20 0.61
N ASN A 80 -7.46 -2.25 0.59
CA ASN A 80 -8.26 -2.52 1.78
C ASN A 80 -8.03 -3.94 2.31
N ARG A 81 -7.97 -4.93 1.41
CA ARG A 81 -7.57 -6.30 1.76
C ARG A 81 -6.21 -6.30 2.46
N ALA A 82 -5.20 -5.65 1.89
CA ALA A 82 -3.86 -5.57 2.48
C ALA A 82 -3.84 -4.91 3.88
N LEU A 83 -4.71 -3.93 4.13
CA LEU A 83 -4.83 -3.29 5.44
C LEU A 83 -5.52 -4.18 6.49
N THR A 84 -6.48 -5.02 6.07
CA THR A 84 -7.28 -5.86 6.96
C THR A 84 -6.66 -7.24 7.18
N GLU A 85 -6.22 -7.89 6.12
CA GLU A 85 -5.73 -9.28 6.13
C GLU A 85 -4.20 -9.36 6.20
N GLY A 86 -3.51 -8.25 5.95
CA GLY A 86 -2.06 -8.21 5.77
C GLY A 86 -1.63 -8.57 4.36
N LEU A 87 -0.32 -8.73 4.17
CA LEU A 87 0.28 -9.05 2.87
C LEU A 87 0.42 -10.57 2.72
N ASP A 88 0.14 -11.09 1.52
CA ASP A 88 0.13 -12.53 1.30
C ASP A 88 1.48 -13.18 1.67
N GLY A 89 1.45 -14.33 2.33
CA GLY A 89 2.67 -15.04 2.73
C GLY A 89 3.49 -14.33 3.82
N GLN A 90 2.97 -13.24 4.42
CA GLN A 90 3.57 -12.61 5.58
C GLN A 90 2.77 -12.92 6.86
N THR A 91 3.50 -13.23 7.92
CA THR A 91 3.03 -13.12 9.30
C THR A 91 3.92 -12.07 9.99
N PRO A 92 3.70 -10.77 9.72
CA PRO A 92 4.58 -9.74 10.23
C PRO A 92 4.48 -9.69 11.76
N SER A 93 5.60 -9.36 12.41
CA SER A 93 5.54 -8.94 13.81
C SER A 93 4.70 -7.66 13.93
N ASN A 94 4.24 -7.33 15.14
CA ASN A 94 3.43 -6.12 15.37
C ASN A 94 4.14 -4.84 14.87
N GLU A 95 5.47 -4.81 15.03
CA GLU A 95 6.35 -3.75 14.54
C GLU A 95 6.28 -3.60 13.01
N MET A 96 6.39 -4.73 12.31
CA MET A 96 6.39 -4.77 10.84
C MET A 96 4.99 -4.54 10.26
N ALA A 97 3.93 -4.88 11.00
CA ALA A 97 2.56 -4.60 10.58
C ALA A 97 2.32 -3.09 10.43
N ALA A 98 2.81 -2.28 11.38
CA ALA A 98 2.70 -0.82 11.31
C ALA A 98 3.54 -0.23 10.16
N VAL A 99 4.74 -0.76 9.91
CA VAL A 99 5.55 -0.35 8.75
C VAL A 99 4.86 -0.69 7.42
N ASN A 100 4.29 -1.89 7.31
CA ASN A 100 3.52 -2.30 6.13
C ASN A 100 2.30 -1.38 5.91
N GLN A 101 1.55 -1.07 6.97
CA GLN A 101 0.42 -0.12 6.89
C GLN A 101 0.88 1.26 6.40
N SER A 102 2.02 1.75 6.88
CA SER A 102 2.59 3.02 6.42
C SER A 102 2.82 3.03 4.91
N GLN A 103 3.41 1.95 4.38
CA GLN A 103 3.68 1.80 2.94
C GLN A 103 2.40 1.67 2.11
N ILE A 104 1.39 0.95 2.61
CA ILE A 104 0.07 0.82 1.97
C ILE A 104 -0.60 2.19 1.88
N TYR A 105 -0.72 2.93 3.00
CA TYR A 105 -1.32 4.25 3.03
C TYR A 105 -0.56 5.27 2.17
N GLY A 106 0.78 5.22 2.18
CA GLY A 106 1.60 6.06 1.31
C GLY A 106 1.32 5.80 -0.17
N SER A 107 1.11 4.53 -0.54
CA SER A 107 0.71 4.16 -1.90
C SER A 107 -0.70 4.67 -2.25
N MET A 108 -1.67 4.54 -1.34
CA MET A 108 -3.04 5.07 -1.53
C MET A 108 -3.02 6.59 -1.74
N ALA A 109 -2.26 7.32 -0.92
CA ALA A 109 -2.08 8.76 -1.06
C ALA A 109 -1.50 9.13 -2.43
N GLY A 110 -0.51 8.36 -2.91
CA GLY A 110 0.09 8.55 -4.23
C GLY A 110 -0.93 8.43 -5.38
N GLN A 111 -1.84 7.46 -5.32
CA GLN A 111 -2.88 7.30 -6.34
C GLN A 111 -3.91 8.43 -6.28
N LEU A 112 -4.36 8.83 -5.09
CA LEU A 112 -5.30 9.93 -4.95
C LEU A 112 -4.74 11.28 -5.43
N LYS A 113 -3.42 11.50 -5.31
CA LYS A 113 -2.76 12.66 -5.91
C LYS A 113 -2.91 12.67 -7.43
N LYS A 114 -2.77 11.51 -8.10
CA LYS A 114 -2.99 11.39 -9.56
C LYS A 114 -4.46 11.67 -9.93
N GLU A 115 -5.41 11.26 -9.09
CA GLU A 115 -6.84 11.56 -9.24
C GLU A 115 -7.22 13.01 -8.93
N LYS A 116 -6.28 13.81 -8.46
CA LYS A 116 -6.54 15.16 -7.96
C LYS A 116 -7.48 15.20 -6.74
N LYS A 117 -7.61 14.09 -6.01
CA LYS A 117 -8.34 13.99 -4.74
C LYS A 117 -7.42 14.37 -3.57
N PHE A 118 -7.02 15.65 -3.55
CA PHE A 118 -5.94 16.17 -2.70
C PHE A 118 -6.18 16.05 -1.21
N TYR A 119 -7.39 16.35 -0.74
CA TYR A 119 -7.74 16.21 0.67
C TYR A 119 -7.63 14.76 1.14
N ASP A 120 -8.17 13.83 0.35
CA ASP A 120 -8.14 12.40 0.67
C ASP A 120 -6.70 11.87 0.59
N ALA A 121 -5.91 12.34 -0.37
CA ALA A 121 -4.48 12.04 -0.43
C ALA A 121 -3.73 12.52 0.82
N ALA A 122 -4.04 13.72 1.32
CA ALA A 122 -3.44 14.24 2.55
C ALA A 122 -3.83 13.39 3.77
N MET A 123 -5.08 12.92 3.85
CA MET A 123 -5.52 12.02 4.92
C MET A 123 -4.70 10.73 4.94
N TYR A 124 -4.51 10.09 3.78
CA TYR A 124 -3.70 8.87 3.72
C TYR A 124 -2.20 9.13 3.90
N GLN A 125 -1.72 10.32 3.55
CA GLN A 125 -0.35 10.74 3.88
C GLN A 125 -0.18 10.89 5.41
N ALA A 126 -1.18 11.42 6.12
CA ALA A 126 -1.19 11.47 7.58
C ALA A 126 -1.27 10.08 8.23
N ALA A 127 -2.15 9.21 7.72
CA ALA A 127 -2.25 7.83 8.16
C ALA A 127 -0.92 7.07 7.97
N SER A 128 -0.25 7.29 6.84
CA SER A 128 1.07 6.73 6.55
C SER A 128 2.13 7.16 7.57
N ALA A 129 2.18 8.45 7.90
CA ALA A 129 3.11 8.97 8.91
C ALA A 129 2.83 8.42 10.32
N LEU A 130 1.56 8.40 10.75
CA LEU A 130 1.20 7.83 12.06
C LEU A 130 1.54 6.34 12.16
N SER A 131 1.27 5.56 11.10
CA SER A 131 1.66 4.15 11.03
C SER A 131 3.18 3.97 11.10
N TRP A 132 3.96 4.85 10.44
CA TRP A 132 5.41 4.82 10.52
C TRP A 132 5.91 5.04 11.94
N GLU A 133 5.42 6.10 12.60
CA GLU A 133 5.80 6.43 13.97
C GLU A 133 5.45 5.31 14.97
N LYS A 134 4.30 4.67 14.79
CA LYS A 134 3.93 3.47 15.56
C LYS A 134 4.94 2.33 15.33
N GLY A 135 5.36 2.11 14.09
CA GLY A 135 6.36 1.10 13.73
C GLY A 135 7.73 1.39 14.34
N MET A 136 8.19 2.65 14.30
CA MET A 136 9.46 3.06 14.90
C MET A 136 9.44 2.87 16.41
N LEU A 137 8.36 3.31 17.06
CA LEU A 137 8.16 3.15 18.49
C LEU A 137 8.17 1.68 18.91
N ALA A 138 7.48 0.80 18.16
CA ALA A 138 7.43 -0.62 18.47
C ALA A 138 8.82 -1.28 18.33
N GLN A 139 9.63 -0.81 17.38
CA GLN A 139 11.04 -1.22 17.20
C GLN A 139 12.00 -0.58 18.22
N LYS A 140 11.51 0.26 19.15
CA LYS A 140 12.32 1.08 20.07
C LYS A 140 13.33 1.97 19.34
N ARG A 141 12.99 2.39 18.12
CA ARG A 141 13.76 3.37 17.34
C ARG A 141 13.21 4.76 17.64
N GLU A 142 14.12 5.73 17.69
CA GLU A 142 13.72 7.13 17.71
C GLU A 142 13.01 7.49 16.40
N SER A 143 12.11 8.46 16.48
CA SER A 143 11.43 8.97 15.29
C SER A 143 12.45 9.51 14.29
N GLU A 144 12.34 9.07 13.04
CA GLU A 144 13.10 9.63 11.93
C GLU A 144 12.29 10.68 11.16
N LEU A 145 11.08 10.98 11.61
CA LEU A 145 10.20 11.91 10.92
C LEU A 145 10.58 13.35 11.22
N ASP A 146 11.15 14.01 10.22
CA ASP A 146 11.20 15.46 10.16
C ASP A 146 9.78 16.01 9.94
N PHE A 147 9.14 16.43 11.04
CA PHE A 147 7.79 16.97 11.00
C PHE A 147 7.68 18.26 10.20
N GLU A 148 8.71 19.11 10.15
CA GLU A 148 8.66 20.36 9.39
C GLU A 148 8.60 20.07 7.89
N SER A 149 9.48 19.19 7.41
CA SER A 149 9.46 18.70 6.03
C SER A 149 8.14 18.00 5.71
N PHE A 150 7.62 17.18 6.63
CA PHE A 150 6.35 16.50 6.46
C PHE A 150 5.16 17.46 6.38
N GLN A 151 5.10 18.45 7.26
CA GLN A 151 4.08 19.49 7.26
C GLN A 151 4.09 20.27 5.94
N LYS A 152 5.27 20.60 5.42
CA LYS A 152 5.41 21.25 4.10
C LYS A 152 4.84 20.38 2.99
N ALA A 153 5.15 19.08 2.99
CA ALA A 153 4.60 18.13 2.02
C ALA A 153 3.07 17.97 2.13
N LEU A 154 2.51 18.01 3.35
CA LEU A 154 1.07 18.01 3.56
C LEU A 154 0.40 19.28 3.02
N LYS A 155 0.95 20.46 3.33
CA LYS A 155 0.46 21.74 2.80
C LYS A 155 0.44 21.76 1.28
N GLN A 156 1.51 21.27 0.64
CA GLN A 156 1.58 21.11 -0.80
C GLN A 156 0.53 20.14 -1.34
N THR A 157 0.32 19.01 -0.65
CA THR A 157 -0.66 18.00 -1.05
C THR A 157 -2.08 18.53 -0.99
N LEU A 158 -2.43 19.27 0.06
CA LEU A 158 -3.72 19.96 0.20
C LEU A 158 -3.95 21.05 -0.87
N LYS A 159 -2.92 21.38 -1.69
CA LYS A 159 -2.93 22.46 -2.68
C LYS A 159 -3.33 23.81 -2.09
N LYS A 160 -2.94 24.05 -0.84
CA LYS A 160 -3.25 25.27 -0.12
C LYS A 160 -2.16 26.31 -0.38
N HIS A 161 -2.56 27.49 -0.82
CA HIS A 161 -1.69 28.66 -0.93
C HIS A 161 -1.94 29.70 0.20
N ASP A 162 -3.15 29.72 0.81
CA ASP A 162 -3.56 30.66 1.88
C ASP A 162 -4.28 29.98 3.05
N ALA A 163 -4.32 30.62 4.24
CA ALA A 163 -4.81 30.09 5.52
C ALA A 163 -6.33 29.81 5.63
N ASP A 164 -6.77 28.68 5.07
CA ASP A 164 -8.05 27.99 5.37
C ASP A 164 -8.04 27.33 6.76
N GLU A 165 -9.01 27.67 7.61
CA GLU A 165 -9.17 27.16 8.97
C GLU A 165 -9.23 25.63 9.03
N VAL A 166 -9.96 24.99 8.11
CA VAL A 166 -10.11 23.52 8.06
C VAL A 166 -8.76 22.85 7.86
N HIS A 167 -7.94 23.40 6.98
CA HIS A 167 -6.61 22.88 6.71
C HIS A 167 -5.61 23.15 7.85
N GLU A 168 -5.74 24.25 8.61
CA GLU A 168 -4.91 24.45 9.81
C GLU A 168 -5.30 23.45 10.92
N GLN A 169 -6.61 23.23 11.12
CA GLN A 169 -7.11 22.20 12.04
C GLN A 169 -6.64 20.80 11.61
N PHE A 170 -6.66 20.50 10.31
CA PHE A 170 -6.11 19.27 9.75
C PHE A 170 -4.65 19.09 10.16
N ILE A 171 -3.80 20.09 9.91
CA ILE A 171 -2.36 20.00 10.19
C ILE A 171 -2.09 19.89 11.68
N ALA A 172 -2.81 20.65 12.51
CA ALA A 172 -2.71 20.59 13.96
C ALA A 172 -3.05 19.18 14.50
N LEU A 173 -4.14 18.60 14.01
CA LEU A 173 -4.55 17.25 14.41
C LEU A 173 -3.54 16.19 13.99
N VAL A 174 -3.00 16.30 12.76
CA VAL A 174 -1.96 15.39 12.29
C VAL A 174 -0.70 15.53 13.13
N LYS A 175 -0.29 16.76 13.47
CA LYS A 175 0.86 17.01 14.36
C LYS A 175 0.68 16.33 15.70
N GLU A 176 -0.45 16.55 16.35
CA GLU A 176 -0.75 15.94 17.64
C GLU A 176 -0.66 14.41 17.57
N ALA A 177 -1.31 13.81 16.58
CA ALA A 177 -1.38 12.36 16.44
C ALA A 177 -0.01 11.73 16.17
N VAL A 178 0.75 12.31 15.24
CA VAL A 178 2.07 11.83 14.82
C VAL A 178 3.10 12.03 15.93
N SER A 179 3.04 13.12 16.71
CA SER A 179 3.92 13.32 17.86
C SER A 179 3.56 12.44 19.07
N ASN A 180 2.34 11.88 19.11
CA ASN A 180 1.87 11.03 20.21
C ASN A 180 1.33 9.68 19.71
N PRO A 181 2.12 8.86 18.99
CA PRO A 181 1.63 7.67 18.28
C PRO A 181 1.05 6.59 19.21
N LYS A 182 1.37 6.62 20.51
CA LYS A 182 0.76 5.73 21.53
C LYS A 182 -0.70 6.05 21.82
N LYS A 183 -1.10 7.32 21.71
CA LYS A 183 -2.43 7.82 22.13
C LYS A 183 -3.47 7.81 21.02
N HIS A 184 -3.04 7.69 19.76
CA HIS A 184 -3.93 7.79 18.61
C HIS A 184 -3.98 6.48 17.83
N GLN A 185 -5.17 6.09 17.36
CA GLN A 185 -5.31 5.03 16.37
C GLN A 185 -5.41 5.63 14.97
N VAL A 186 -4.93 4.91 13.97
CA VAL A 186 -4.93 5.39 12.59
C VAL A 186 -6.35 5.55 12.05
N ALA A 187 -7.25 4.61 12.38
CA ALA A 187 -8.66 4.69 12.00
C ALA A 187 -9.37 5.92 12.59
N ASP A 188 -9.08 6.24 13.85
CA ASP A 188 -9.64 7.42 14.54
C ASP A 188 -9.14 8.71 13.87
N LEU A 189 -7.84 8.81 13.59
CA LEU A 189 -7.28 9.96 12.88
C LEU A 189 -7.95 10.15 11.51
N ILE A 190 -8.08 9.08 10.71
CA ILE A 190 -8.76 9.15 9.40
C ILE A 190 -10.21 9.65 9.56
N THR A 191 -10.92 9.16 10.57
CA THR A 191 -12.32 9.55 10.83
C THR A 191 -12.42 11.03 11.19
N GLN A 192 -11.58 11.51 12.12
CA GLN A 192 -11.55 12.91 12.54
C GLN A 192 -11.19 13.84 11.37
N LEU A 193 -10.18 13.50 10.57
CA LEU A 193 -9.81 14.28 9.38
C LEU A 193 -10.92 14.30 8.33
N ARG A 194 -11.66 13.20 8.17
CA ARG A 194 -12.81 13.15 7.26
C ARG A 194 -13.93 14.07 7.72
N ASP A 195 -14.18 14.14 9.03
CA ASP A 195 -15.24 14.97 9.59
C ASP A 195 -14.90 16.47 9.56
N LEU A 196 -13.62 16.84 9.60
CA LEU A 196 -13.19 18.23 9.36
C LEU A 196 -13.64 18.75 7.99
N LYS A 197 -13.60 17.92 6.94
CA LYS A 197 -14.01 18.29 5.57
C LYS A 197 -15.52 18.59 5.45
N LYS A 198 -16.33 18.04 6.36
CA LYS A 198 -17.80 18.15 6.32
C LYS A 198 -18.32 19.39 7.05
N ARG A 199 -17.47 20.06 7.83
CA ARG A 199 -17.79 21.28 8.57
C ARG A 199 -17.52 22.50 7.68
#